data_AF-A0A4R2J8M4-F1
#
_entry.id   AF-A0A4R2J8M4-F1
#
_cell.length_a   1.000
_cell.length_b   1.000
_cell.length_c   1.000
_cell.angle_alpha   90.00
_cell.angle_beta   90.00
_cell.angle_gamma   90.00
#
_symmetry.space_group_name_H-M   'P 1'
#
loop_
_entity.id
_entity.type
_entity.pdbx_description
1 polymer ?
#
loop_
_entity_poly.entity_id
_entity_poly.type
_entity_poly.pdbx_seq_one_letter_code
_entity_poly.pdbx_strand_id
1 'polypeptide(L)'
;MNAFSGLSARCRGLTSTTSGLALVNTLLDTVVARLAERGTTTRRDVLYVPLPRTATTPAWGAFEPRRLAITIDIDRGWALVIDQPSSPVVDVVARCDESGIDAVLDLAIAINTGDFANVFAR
;
A
#
# COMPACT_ATOMS: atom_id res chain seq x y z
N MET A 1 -6.94 -24.42 -17.48
CA MET A 1 -7.20 -24.60 -16.04
C MET A 1 -7.18 -23.22 -15.40
N ASN A 2 -8.36 -22.70 -15.06
CA ASN A 2 -8.57 -21.29 -14.70
C ASN A 2 -8.36 -21.07 -13.20
N ALA A 3 -7.33 -20.31 -12.83
CA ALA A 3 -7.01 -19.92 -11.45
C ALA A 3 -7.55 -18.53 -11.06
N PHE A 4 -8.62 -18.05 -11.70
CA PHE A 4 -9.10 -16.66 -11.57
C PHE A 4 -10.36 -16.48 -10.71
N SER A 5 -10.85 -17.51 -10.03
CA SER A 5 -12.06 -17.43 -9.19
C SER A 5 -11.79 -17.06 -7.72
N GLY A 6 -10.55 -16.76 -7.33
CA GLY A 6 -10.17 -16.50 -5.93
C GLY A 6 -9.97 -15.02 -5.54
N LEU A 7 -10.07 -14.06 -6.47
CA LEU A 7 -9.64 -12.68 -6.22
C LEU A 7 -10.71 -11.75 -5.65
N SER A 8 -11.99 -12.14 -5.64
CA SER A 8 -13.09 -11.26 -5.22
C SER A 8 -13.50 -11.38 -3.73
N ALA A 9 -12.81 -12.23 -2.96
CA ALA A 9 -13.17 -12.54 -1.57
C ALA A 9 -12.22 -11.96 -0.51
N ARG A 10 -11.17 -11.21 -0.89
CA ARG A 10 -10.05 -10.88 0.00
C ARG A 10 -10.39 -9.96 1.18
N CYS A 11 -11.33 -9.03 0.98
CA CYS A 11 -11.83 -8.14 2.03
C CYS A 11 -13.35 -8.39 2.32
N ARG A 12 -13.99 -9.34 1.62
CA ARG A 12 -15.46 -9.54 1.57
C ARG A 12 -16.07 -10.18 2.83
N GLY A 13 -15.25 -10.58 3.81
CA GLY A 13 -15.71 -11.07 5.12
C GLY A 13 -16.20 -9.98 6.08
N LEU A 14 -16.12 -8.70 5.70
CA LEU A 14 -16.41 -7.54 6.55
C LEU A 14 -17.62 -6.76 6.01
N THR A 15 -18.80 -7.38 6.02
CA THR A 15 -20.04 -6.73 5.54
C THR A 15 -20.77 -6.03 6.69
N SER A 16 -20.81 -4.69 6.70
CA SER A 16 -22.05 -3.90 6.82
C SER A 16 -21.76 -2.40 6.63
N THR A 17 -22.73 -1.71 6.04
CA THR A 17 -22.65 -0.53 5.16
C THR A 17 -22.32 0.81 5.84
N THR A 18 -21.65 0.79 6.99
CA THR A 18 -21.11 1.96 7.70
C THR A 18 -19.64 1.76 8.13
N SER A 19 -19.09 0.57 7.89
CA SER A 19 -17.82 0.11 8.50
C SER A 19 -16.62 0.07 7.56
N GLY A 20 -16.80 0.17 6.24
CA GLY A 20 -15.71 -0.01 5.27
C GLY A 20 -14.64 1.08 5.33
N LEU A 21 -15.04 2.35 5.35
CA LEU A 21 -14.11 3.47 5.51
C LEU A 21 -13.46 3.49 6.89
N ALA A 22 -14.20 3.09 7.93
CA ALA A 22 -13.65 2.97 9.28
C ALA A 22 -12.57 1.89 9.34
N LEU A 23 -12.81 0.73 8.72
CA LEU A 23 -11.83 -0.36 8.60
C LEU A 23 -10.58 0.09 7.84
N VAL A 24 -10.73 0.74 6.69
CA VAL A 24 -9.58 1.25 5.92
C VAL A 24 -8.76 2.21 6.77
N ASN A 25 -9.41 3.15 7.47
CA ASN A 25 -8.71 4.05 8.38
C ASN A 25 -7.95 3.30 9.48
N THR A 26 -8.59 2.32 10.13
CA THR A 26 -7.94 1.49 11.16
C THR A 26 -6.72 0.75 10.62
N LEU A 27 -6.83 0.13 9.44
CA LEU A 27 -5.72 -0.59 8.83
C LEU A 27 -4.57 0.36 8.45
N LEU A 28 -4.88 1.55 7.93
CA LEU A 28 -3.86 2.56 7.62
C LEU A 28 -3.22 3.14 8.89
N ASP A 29 -3.98 3.31 9.98
CA ASP A 29 -3.43 3.69 11.29
C ASP A 29 -2.48 2.60 11.83
N THR A 30 -2.84 1.32 11.67
CA THR A 30 -1.95 0.19 12.01
C THR A 30 -0.69 0.20 11.13
N VAL A 31 -0.80 0.50 9.83
CA VAL A 31 0.36 0.65 8.94
C VAL A 31 1.32 1.72 9.45
N VAL A 32 0.81 2.89 9.88
CA VAL A 32 1.64 3.95 10.47
C VAL A 32 2.34 3.48 11.74
N ALA A 33 1.61 2.82 12.64
CA ALA A 33 2.18 2.29 13.88
C ALA A 33 3.29 1.27 13.62
N ARG A 34 3.07 0.32 12.69
CA ARG A 34 4.05 -0.68 12.30
C ARG A 34 5.27 -0.09 11.59
N LEU A 35 5.10 0.95 10.79
CA LEU A 35 6.24 1.69 10.21
C LEU A 35 7.08 2.36 11.29
N ALA A 36 6.44 2.95 12.31
CA ALA A 36 7.15 3.56 13.43
C ALA A 36 7.94 2.53 14.26
N GLU A 37 7.37 1.34 14.51
CA GLU A 37 8.07 0.21 15.15
C GLU A 37 9.33 -0.21 14.38
N ARG A 38 9.31 -0.06 13.05
CA ARG A 38 10.42 -0.35 12.14
C ARG A 38 11.36 0.85 11.92
N GLY A 39 11.22 1.91 12.72
CA GLY A 39 12.06 3.11 12.65
C GLY A 39 11.75 4.06 11.49
N THR A 40 10.62 3.86 10.80
CA THR A 40 10.18 4.71 9.70
C THR A 40 9.15 5.73 10.18
N THR A 41 9.57 6.98 10.32
CA THR A 41 8.66 8.08 10.69
C THR A 41 7.87 8.54 9.49
N THR A 42 6.56 8.34 9.52
CA THR A 42 5.63 8.88 8.52
C THR A 42 4.29 9.27 9.15
N ARG A 43 3.43 9.91 8.36
CA ARG A 43 2.05 10.22 8.71
C ARG A 43 1.16 9.86 7.53
N ARG A 44 -0.01 9.30 7.82
CA ARG A 44 -1.01 9.04 6.80
C ARG A 44 -1.65 10.34 6.31
N ASP A 45 -2.09 10.31 5.06
CA ASP A 45 -3.13 11.17 4.54
C ASP A 45 -4.51 10.49 4.72
N VAL A 46 -5.58 11.06 4.18
CA VAL A 46 -6.95 10.56 4.32
C VAL A 46 -7.09 9.14 3.78
N LEU A 47 -6.41 8.79 2.69
CA LEU A 47 -6.60 7.51 1.96
C LEU A 47 -5.31 6.72 1.72
N TYR A 48 -4.15 7.18 2.19
CA TYR A 48 -2.88 6.50 1.95
C TYR A 48 -1.81 6.85 2.99
N VAL A 49 -0.77 6.02 3.08
CA VAL A 49 0.40 6.22 3.93
C VAL A 49 1.64 6.37 3.04
N PRO A 50 2.20 7.57 2.87
CA PRO A 50 3.44 7.76 2.15
C PRO A 50 4.63 7.16 2.91
N LEU A 51 5.60 6.60 2.19
CA LEU A 51 6.89 6.23 2.73
C LEU A 51 7.88 7.40 2.54
N PRO A 52 8.75 7.67 3.52
CA PRO A 52 9.79 8.67 3.35
C PRO A 52 10.76 8.19 2.27
N ARG A 53 11.16 9.10 1.39
CA ARG A 53 12.22 8.82 0.42
C ARG A 53 13.56 8.72 1.13
N THR A 54 14.39 7.82 0.65
CA THR A 54 15.79 7.64 1.04
C THR A 54 16.70 7.95 -0.16
N ALA A 55 18.01 7.98 0.07
CA ALA A 55 18.99 8.19 -1.00
C ALA A 55 18.95 7.10 -2.08
N THR A 56 18.48 5.90 -1.75
CA THR A 56 18.39 4.76 -2.67
C THR A 56 17.00 4.60 -3.28
N THR A 57 16.04 5.44 -2.90
CA THR A 57 14.67 5.35 -3.44
C THR A 57 14.66 5.63 -4.94
N PRO A 58 14.10 4.73 -5.77
CA PRO A 58 13.98 4.95 -7.20
C PRO A 58 13.23 6.23 -7.56
N ALA A 59 13.48 6.73 -8.76
CA ALA A 59 12.64 7.77 -9.35
C ALA A 59 11.31 7.13 -9.80
N TRP A 60 10.21 7.63 -9.25
CA TRP A 60 8.86 7.19 -9.63
C TRP A 60 8.26 8.22 -10.59
N GLY A 61 7.73 7.77 -11.73
CA GLY A 61 7.16 8.65 -12.75
C GLY A 61 8.18 9.51 -13.50
N ALA A 62 7.67 10.42 -14.33
CA ALA A 62 8.48 11.24 -15.25
C ALA A 62 8.97 12.56 -14.63
N PHE A 63 8.37 13.03 -13.53
CA PHE A 63 8.59 14.37 -12.97
C PHE A 63 8.71 14.35 -11.44
N GLU A 64 9.89 14.78 -10.97
CA GLU A 64 10.29 14.97 -9.56
C GLU A 64 10.36 13.70 -8.69
N PRO A 65 11.17 13.71 -7.61
CA PRO A 65 11.24 12.61 -6.66
C PRO A 65 9.94 12.51 -5.81
N ARG A 66 8.93 11.80 -6.32
CA ARG A 66 7.65 11.52 -5.65
C ARG A 66 7.78 10.46 -4.55
N ARG A 67 6.84 10.38 -3.61
CA ARG A 67 6.85 9.32 -2.58
C ARG A 67 6.09 8.09 -3.06
N LEU A 68 6.56 6.90 -2.67
CA LEU A 68 5.73 5.71 -2.70
C LEU A 68 4.73 5.80 -1.56
N ALA A 69 3.51 5.32 -1.75
CA ALA A 69 2.51 5.26 -0.71
C ALA A 69 1.74 3.94 -0.74
N ILE A 70 1.29 3.51 0.44
CA ILE A 70 0.44 2.34 0.63
C ILE A 70 -0.99 2.81 0.75
N THR A 71 -1.91 2.17 0.03
CA THR A 71 -3.35 2.40 0.14
C THR A 71 -4.10 1.07 0.20
N ILE A 72 -5.39 1.14 0.56
CA ILE A 72 -6.29 0.00 0.64
C ILE A 72 -7.56 0.36 -0.10
N ASP A 73 -7.86 -0.42 -1.14
CA ASP A 73 -9.14 -0.41 -1.81
C ASP A 73 -10.00 -1.55 -1.24
N ILE A 74 -11.28 -1.28 -0.93
CA ILE A 74 -12.14 -2.28 -0.28
C ILE A 74 -12.47 -3.47 -1.19
N ASP A 75 -12.46 -3.25 -2.50
CA ASP A 75 -12.78 -4.26 -3.50
C ASP A 75 -11.52 -5.00 -3.98
N ARG A 76 -10.36 -4.33 -4.00
CA ARG A 76 -9.10 -4.85 -4.55
C ARG A 76 -8.06 -5.24 -3.50
N GLY A 77 -8.18 -4.73 -2.27
CA GLY A 77 -7.25 -4.95 -1.17
C GLY A 77 -6.09 -3.94 -1.17
N TRP A 78 -4.90 -4.42 -0.81
CA TRP A 78 -3.70 -3.58 -0.70
C TRP A 78 -3.22 -3.10 -2.08
N ALA A 79 -2.75 -1.86 -2.14
CA ALA A 79 -2.14 -1.31 -3.34
C ALA A 79 -1.00 -0.34 -3.02
N LEU A 80 -0.08 -0.19 -3.97
CA LEU A 80 0.96 0.80 -3.98
C LEU A 80 0.65 1.88 -5.01
N VAL A 81 0.81 3.13 -4.59
CA VAL A 81 0.58 4.33 -5.41
C VAL A 81 1.76 5.28 -5.28
N ILE A 82 1.90 6.16 -6.26
CA ILE A 82 2.77 7.33 -6.21
C ILE A 82 1.96 8.47 -5.61
N ASP A 83 2.56 9.22 -4.68
CA ASP A 83 1.97 10.41 -4.08
C ASP A 83 1.87 11.57 -5.10
N GLN A 84 0.86 11.49 -5.99
CA GLN A 84 0.54 12.46 -7.04
C GLN A 84 -0.94 12.38 -7.46
N PRO A 85 -1.51 13.44 -8.07
CA PRO A 85 -2.95 13.50 -8.39
C PRO A 85 -3.45 12.42 -9.35
N SER A 86 -2.64 12.02 -10.34
CA SER A 86 -2.94 10.91 -11.25
C SER A 86 -1.89 9.82 -11.02
N SER A 87 -2.11 9.03 -9.98
CA SER A 87 -1.16 7.98 -9.62
C SER A 87 -1.41 6.70 -10.40
N PRO A 88 -0.38 6.07 -11.00
CA PRO A 88 -0.47 4.66 -11.34
C PRO A 88 -0.69 3.84 -10.06
N VAL A 89 -1.45 2.75 -10.18
CA VAL A 89 -1.77 1.84 -9.07
C VAL A 89 -1.16 0.49 -9.37
N VAL A 90 -0.47 -0.08 -8.40
CA VAL A 90 0.04 -1.45 -8.43
C VAL A 90 -0.67 -2.23 -7.33
N ASP A 91 -1.54 -3.16 -7.72
CA ASP A 91 -2.25 -4.02 -6.78
C ASP A 91 -1.27 -4.99 -6.09
N VAL A 92 -1.38 -5.12 -4.77
CA VAL A 92 -0.56 -6.01 -3.95
C VAL A 92 -1.41 -7.20 -3.51
N VAL A 93 -0.97 -8.39 -3.91
CA VAL A 93 -1.65 -9.64 -3.63
C VAL A 93 -1.34 -10.13 -2.21
N ALA A 94 -1.95 -9.52 -1.20
CA ALA A 94 -1.81 -9.88 0.21
C ALA A 94 -3.16 -10.19 0.89
N ARG A 95 -3.12 -10.61 2.17
CA ARG A 95 -4.30 -10.77 3.02
C ARG A 95 -4.80 -9.39 3.49
N CYS A 96 -6.11 -9.17 3.56
CA CYS A 96 -6.69 -7.93 4.10
C CYS A 96 -6.80 -7.98 5.65
N ASP A 97 -5.73 -8.35 6.35
CA ASP A 97 -5.68 -8.41 7.82
C ASP A 97 -4.28 -7.99 8.33
N GLU A 98 -4.09 -7.94 9.65
CA GLU A 98 -2.82 -7.54 10.26
C GLU A 98 -1.63 -8.40 9.80
N SER A 99 -1.83 -9.69 9.56
CA SER A 99 -0.78 -10.57 9.04
C SER A 99 -0.38 -10.22 7.60
N GLY A 100 -1.31 -9.68 6.81
CA GLY A 100 -1.03 -9.12 5.50
C GLY A 100 -0.32 -7.77 5.54
N ILE A 101 -0.52 -6.97 6.60
CA ILE A 101 0.14 -5.66 6.77
C ILE A 101 1.66 -5.83 6.75
N ASP A 102 2.20 -6.76 7.54
CA ASP A 102 3.65 -6.93 7.64
C ASP A 102 4.29 -7.30 6.29
N ALA A 103 3.65 -8.18 5.51
CA ALA A 103 4.13 -8.56 4.19
C ALA A 103 4.06 -7.38 3.19
N VAL A 104 3.01 -6.56 3.25
CA VAL A 104 2.86 -5.36 2.42
C VAL A 104 3.92 -4.33 2.80
N LEU A 105 4.20 -4.17 4.09
CA LEU A 105 5.25 -3.27 4.59
C LEU A 105 6.63 -3.70 4.15
N ASP A 106 6.97 -4.98 4.30
CA ASP A 106 8.26 -5.54 3.85
C ASP A 106 8.47 -5.27 2.36
N LEU A 107 7.44 -5.54 1.54
CA LEU A 107 7.48 -5.30 0.11
C LEU A 107 7.61 -3.80 -0.21
N ALA A 108 6.80 -2.95 0.43
CA ALA A 108 6.81 -1.51 0.18
C ALA A 108 8.15 -0.88 0.59
N ILE A 109 8.74 -1.32 1.70
CA ILE A 109 10.06 -0.88 2.14
C ILE A 109 11.13 -1.31 1.14
N ALA A 110 11.16 -2.58 0.73
CA ALA A 110 12.12 -3.09 -0.24
C ALA A 110 12.03 -2.37 -1.60
N ILE A 111 10.82 -2.08 -2.08
CA ILE A 111 10.63 -1.25 -3.28
C ILE A 111 11.14 0.17 -3.03
N ASN A 112 10.81 0.76 -1.88
CA ASN A 112 11.22 2.12 -1.53
C ASN A 112 12.73 2.28 -1.28
N THR A 113 13.45 1.21 -0.91
CA THR A 113 14.91 1.19 -0.77
C THR A 113 15.63 0.89 -2.08
N GLY A 114 14.89 0.56 -3.15
CA GLY A 114 15.47 0.27 -4.47
C GLY A 114 15.93 -1.17 -4.65
N ASP A 115 15.54 -2.09 -3.75
CA ASP A 115 15.82 -3.53 -3.89
C ASP A 115 15.05 -4.14 -5.07
N PHE A 116 14.01 -3.45 -5.53
CA PHE A 116 13.26 -3.77 -6.74
C PHE A 116 13.42 -2.64 -7.78
N ALA A 117 13.38 -3.03 -9.06
CA ALA A 117 13.27 -2.07 -10.16
C ALA A 117 12.01 -1.21 -10.04
N ASN A 118 11.90 -0.15 -10.84
CA ASN A 118 10.73 0.72 -10.82
C ASN A 118 9.45 -0.06 -11.18
N VAL A 119 8.63 -0.40 -10.17
CA VAL A 119 7.39 -1.18 -10.32
C VAL A 119 6.30 -0.44 -11.11
N PHE A 120 6.47 0.87 -11.32
CA PHE A 120 5.58 1.71 -12.12
C PHE A 120 6.12 2.00 -13.52
N ALA A 121 7.32 1.52 -13.87
CA ALA A 121 7.84 1.62 -15.22
C ALA A 121 7.09 0.63 -16.11
N ARG A 122 6.17 1.15 -16.92
CA ARG A 122 5.48 0.45 -18.00
C ARG A 122 5.85 1.07 -19.33
#